data_AF-A0AAV4GWK2-F1
#
_entry.id   AF-A0AAV4GWK2-F1
#
_cell.length_a   1.000
_cell.length_b   1.000
_cell.length_c   1.000
_cell.angle_alpha   90.00
_cell.angle_beta   90.00
_cell.angle_gamma   90.00
#
_symmetry.space_group_name_H-M   'P 1'
#
loop_
_entity.id
_entity.type
_entity.pdbx_description
1 polymer ?
#
loop_
_entity_poly.entity_id
_entity_poly.type
_entity_poly.pdbx_seq_one_letter_code
_entity_poly.pdbx_strand_id
1 'polypeptide(L)'
;MNPQKTFIVFHKEKFTYAQVDARANRVARVLQSLGFGTSDTLALVMSNEPAFIWVYLGVHKLGARIAVVNHHLMAEALRCSIVSCSPKLVLVGDAPRPVFHFRFTFPRKRDKLMLRSRNGY
;
A
#
# COMPACT_ATOMS: atom_id res chain seq x y z
N MET A 1 -11.75 16.13 20.58
CA MET A 1 -11.13 14.79 20.55
C MET A 1 -9.78 14.87 21.28
N ASN A 2 -9.41 13.92 22.15
CA ASN A 2 -8.19 14.00 22.97
C ASN A 2 -6.96 13.40 22.24
N PRO A 3 -5.99 14.21 21.80
CA PRO A 3 -4.84 13.73 21.01
C PRO A 3 -3.87 12.84 21.80
N GLN A 4 -3.86 12.94 23.14
CA GLN A 4 -2.97 12.17 24.01
C GLN A 4 -3.57 10.82 24.42
N LYS A 5 -4.82 10.53 24.04
CA LYS A 5 -5.42 9.23 24.27
C LYS A 5 -4.67 8.16 23.46
N THR A 6 -4.41 7.02 24.07
CA THR A 6 -3.86 5.85 23.38
C THR A 6 -4.81 5.41 22.27
N PHE A 7 -4.26 5.21 21.07
CA PHE A 7 -4.97 4.72 19.89
C PHE A 7 -4.56 3.29 19.55
N ILE A 8 -3.26 2.99 19.57
CA ILE A 8 -2.71 1.66 19.27
C ILE A 8 -1.92 1.16 20.48
N VAL A 9 -2.08 -0.12 20.81
CA VAL A 9 -1.21 -0.84 21.75
C VAL A 9 -0.58 -2.00 20.99
N PHE A 10 0.75 -2.09 21.02
CA PHE A 10 1.51 -3.14 20.35
C PHE A 10 2.60 -3.63 21.28
N HIS A 11 2.48 -4.87 21.75
CA HIS A 11 3.31 -5.42 22.83
C HIS A 11 3.37 -4.46 24.04
N LYS A 12 4.55 -3.94 24.37
CA LYS A 12 4.79 -3.01 25.48
C LYS A 12 4.68 -1.54 25.06
N GLU A 13 4.54 -1.27 23.76
CA GLU A 13 4.47 0.08 23.23
C GLU A 13 3.02 0.56 23.11
N LYS A 14 2.83 1.85 23.38
CA LYS A 14 1.54 2.52 23.24
C LYS A 14 1.74 3.74 22.36
N PHE A 15 0.84 3.93 21.39
CA PHE A 15 0.86 5.07 20.50
C PHE A 15 -0.41 5.89 20.66
N THR A 16 -0.23 7.19 20.89
CA THR A 16 -1.34 8.14 21.00
C THR A 16 -1.90 8.52 19.63
N TYR A 17 -3.11 9.09 19.59
CA TYR A 17 -3.67 9.64 18.36
C TYR A 17 -2.71 10.65 17.70
N ALA A 18 -2.11 11.55 18.47
CA ALA A 18 -1.16 12.53 17.95
C ALA A 18 0.08 11.88 17.33
N GLN A 19 0.62 10.83 17.94
CA GLN A 19 1.80 10.13 17.43
C GLN A 19 1.50 9.34 16.15
N VAL A 20 0.32 8.70 16.08
CA VAL A 20 -0.10 7.96 14.88
C VAL A 20 -0.38 8.92 13.74
N ASP A 21 -1.06 10.03 14.01
CA ASP A 21 -1.31 11.07 13.01
C ASP A 21 0.00 11.65 12.46
N ALA A 22 0.95 12.00 13.33
CA ALA A 22 2.24 12.51 12.92
C ALA A 22 3.02 11.52 12.03
N ARG A 23 2.97 10.21 12.35
CA ARG A 23 3.60 9.16 11.52
C ARG A 23 2.89 8.98 10.18
N ALA A 24 1.56 8.96 10.17
CA ALA A 24 0.77 8.88 8.95
C ALA A 24 1.03 10.08 8.03
N ASN A 25 1.13 11.29 8.58
CA ASN A 25 1.48 12.50 7.82
C ASN A 25 2.88 12.41 7.21
N ARG A 26 3.85 11.77 7.88
CA ARG A 26 5.17 11.52 7.29
C ARG A 26 5.09 10.56 6.10
N VAL A 27 4.33 9.48 6.20
CA VAL A 27 4.13 8.56 5.08
C VAL A 27 3.47 9.27 3.90
N ALA A 28 2.42 10.06 4.15
CA ALA A 28 1.75 10.85 3.12
C ALA A 28 2.73 11.77 2.39
N ARG A 29 3.60 12.49 3.12
CA ARG A 29 4.61 13.39 2.51
C ARG A 29 5.63 12.62 1.67
N VAL A 30 6.10 11.46 2.13
CA VAL A 30 7.04 10.62 1.37
C VAL A 30 6.38 10.10 0.09
N LEU A 31 5.15 9.61 0.16
CA LEU A 31 4.41 9.18 -1.02
C LEU A 31 4.17 10.34 -1.99
N GLN A 32 3.82 11.53 -1.47
CA GLN A 32 3.66 12.73 -2.30
C GLN A 32 4.96 13.12 -3.00
N SER A 33 6.12 13.04 -2.33
CA SER A 33 7.42 13.34 -2.95
C SER A 33 7.82 12.31 -4.01
N LEU A 34 7.25 11.10 -3.96
CA LEU A 34 7.36 10.08 -5.02
C LEU A 34 6.35 10.28 -6.16
N GLY A 35 5.62 11.39 -6.17
CA GLY A 35 4.63 11.72 -7.18
C GLY A 35 3.34 10.91 -7.07
N PHE A 36 3.02 10.39 -5.88
CA PHE A 36 1.80 9.63 -5.62
C PHE A 36 0.60 10.58 -5.45
N GLY A 37 -0.49 10.30 -6.17
CA GLY A 37 -1.71 11.11 -6.17
C GLY A 37 -2.98 10.30 -5.93
N THR A 38 -4.13 10.98 -5.96
CA THR A 38 -5.47 10.41 -5.67
C THR A 38 -5.90 9.32 -6.66
N SER A 39 -5.36 9.33 -7.88
CA SER A 39 -5.62 8.30 -8.90
C SER A 39 -4.83 7.02 -8.67
N ASP A 40 -3.80 7.05 -7.83
CA ASP A 40 -2.85 5.97 -7.70
C ASP A 40 -3.26 4.94 -6.65
N THR A 41 -2.82 3.70 -6.84
CA THR A 41 -3.07 2.58 -5.94
C THR A 41 -1.76 2.08 -5.33
N LEU A 42 -1.70 1.99 -3.99
CA LEU A 42 -0.58 1.41 -3.24
C LEU A 42 -0.95 -0.02 -2.87
N ALA A 43 -0.17 -1.01 -3.29
CA ALA A 43 -0.29 -2.35 -2.74
C ALA A 43 0.54 -2.44 -1.45
N LEU A 44 -0.08 -2.87 -0.35
CA LEU A 44 0.54 -3.01 0.96
C LEU A 44 0.61 -4.50 1.32
N VAL A 45 1.83 -5.03 1.43
CA VAL A 45 2.11 -6.40 1.88
C VAL A 45 2.92 -6.30 3.18
N MET A 46 2.28 -6.49 4.32
CA MET A 46 2.94 -6.27 5.61
C MET A 46 2.31 -7.14 6.70
N SER A 47 3.11 -7.49 7.70
CA SER A 47 2.64 -8.14 8.92
C SER A 47 1.84 -7.20 9.83
N ASN A 48 1.20 -7.78 10.86
CA ASN A 48 0.40 -7.03 11.83
C ASN A 48 1.29 -6.20 12.77
N GLU A 49 1.78 -5.06 12.28
CA GLU A 49 2.62 -4.13 13.01
C GLU A 49 2.03 -2.70 13.01
N PRO A 50 2.41 -1.83 13.96
CA PRO A 50 1.93 -0.45 14.00
C PRO A 50 2.19 0.34 12.71
N ALA A 51 3.27 -0.01 12.00
CA ALA A 51 3.63 0.58 10.71
C ALA A 51 2.53 0.43 9.65
N PHE A 52 1.77 -0.67 9.70
CA PHE A 52 0.62 -0.90 8.84
C PHE A 52 -0.37 0.26 8.93
N ILE A 53 -0.70 0.69 10.16
CA ILE A 53 -1.66 1.76 10.39
C ILE A 53 -1.12 3.11 9.94
N TRP A 54 0.19 3.38 10.09
CA TRP A 54 0.79 4.61 9.60
C TRP A 54 0.70 4.70 8.08
N VAL A 55 0.97 3.61 7.37
CA VAL A 55 0.87 3.55 5.91
C VAL A 55 -0.58 3.66 5.46
N TYR A 56 -1.48 2.87 6.05
CA TYR A 56 -2.90 2.90 5.74
C TYR A 56 -3.49 4.30 5.86
N LEU A 57 -3.31 4.96 7.01
CA LEU A 57 -3.80 6.32 7.22
C LEU A 57 -3.07 7.34 6.33
N GLY A 58 -1.77 7.16 6.09
CA GLY A 58 -0.99 8.04 5.23
C GLY A 58 -1.49 8.07 3.78
N VAL A 59 -1.82 6.90 3.22
CA VAL A 59 -2.40 6.79 1.87
C VAL A 59 -3.78 7.43 1.81
N HIS A 60 -4.63 7.17 2.81
CA HIS A 60 -5.96 7.77 2.88
C HIS A 60 -5.93 9.30 3.03
N LYS A 61 -4.93 9.85 3.74
CA LYS A 61 -4.71 11.29 3.83
C LYS A 61 -4.34 11.94 2.49
N LEU A 62 -3.70 11.19 1.58
CA LEU A 62 -3.46 11.64 0.21
C LEU A 62 -4.69 11.52 -0.70
N GLY A 63 -5.77 10.90 -0.22
CA GLY A 63 -6.94 10.57 -1.02
C GLY A 63 -6.68 9.50 -2.08
N ALA A 64 -5.62 8.70 -1.90
CA ALA A 64 -5.22 7.64 -2.82
C ALA A 64 -5.83 6.29 -2.41
N ARG A 65 -5.75 5.30 -3.30
CA ARG A 65 -6.27 3.95 -3.04
C ARG A 65 -5.19 3.07 -2.40
N ILE A 66 -5.62 2.20 -1.50
CA ILE A 66 -4.74 1.18 -0.90
C ILE A 66 -5.32 -0.22 -1.12
N ALA A 67 -4.50 -1.14 -1.60
CA ALA A 67 -4.81 -2.55 -1.73
C ALA A 67 -4.01 -3.31 -0.67
N VAL A 68 -4.70 -3.77 0.38
CA VAL A 68 -4.07 -4.55 1.45
C VAL A 68 -4.01 -6.02 1.01
N VAL A 69 -2.80 -6.57 0.98
CA VAL A 69 -2.56 -7.93 0.54
C VAL A 69 -1.98 -8.73 1.70
N ASN A 70 -2.58 -9.88 1.98
CA ASN A 70 -2.14 -10.74 3.06
C ASN A 70 -0.72 -11.26 2.79
N HIS A 71 0.21 -10.98 3.70
CA HIS A 71 1.61 -11.38 3.60
C HIS A 71 1.84 -12.90 3.72
N HIS A 72 0.83 -13.68 4.17
CA HIS A 72 0.89 -15.15 4.19
C HIS A 72 0.57 -15.80 2.84
N LEU A 73 0.13 -15.03 1.83
CA LEU A 73 -0.16 -15.58 0.51
C LEU A 73 1.13 -16.00 -0.20
N MET A 74 1.12 -17.20 -0.76
CA MET A 74 2.28 -17.77 -1.44
C MET A 74 2.18 -17.60 -2.95
N ALA A 75 3.35 -17.33 -3.56
CA ALA A 75 3.62 -17.39 -4.99
C ALA A 75 2.51 -16.77 -5.87
N GLU A 76 1.75 -17.63 -6.56
CA GLU A 76 0.83 -17.22 -7.61
C GLU A 76 -0.39 -16.44 -7.09
N ALA A 77 -0.86 -16.77 -5.88
CA ALA A 77 -1.96 -16.03 -5.25
C ALA A 77 -1.54 -14.59 -4.91
N LEU A 78 -0.33 -14.40 -4.36
CA LEU A 78 0.23 -13.08 -4.08
C LEU A 78 0.39 -12.26 -5.35
N ARG A 79 0.92 -12.90 -6.41
CA ARG A 79 1.09 -12.28 -7.73
C ARG A 79 -0.25 -11.84 -8.32
N CYS A 80 -1.24 -12.73 -8.32
CA CYS A 80 -2.59 -12.41 -8.81
C CYS A 80 -3.22 -11.24 -8.04
N SER A 81 -3.14 -11.24 -6.71
CA SER A 81 -3.67 -10.13 -5.90
C SER A 81 -3.00 -8.80 -6.22
N ILE A 82 -1.65 -8.76 -6.30
CA ILE A 82 -0.91 -7.53 -6.58
C ILE A 82 -1.21 -7.04 -8.00
N VAL A 83 -1.14 -7.92 -9.00
CA VAL A 83 -1.33 -7.54 -10.42
C VAL A 83 -2.74 -7.06 -10.69
N SER A 84 -3.75 -7.68 -10.07
CA SER A 84 -5.16 -7.30 -10.28
C SER A 84 -5.46 -5.87 -9.83
N CYS A 85 -4.72 -5.35 -8.86
CA CYS A 85 -4.90 -3.98 -8.35
C CYS A 85 -4.19 -2.90 -9.18
N SER A 86 -3.37 -3.29 -10.18
CA SER A 86 -2.54 -2.38 -10.98
C SER A 86 -1.86 -1.28 -10.14
N PRO A 87 -1.13 -1.63 -9.06
CA PRO A 87 -0.57 -0.64 -8.16
C PRO A 87 0.55 0.14 -8.84
N LYS A 88 0.63 1.43 -8.55
CA LYS A 88 1.78 2.27 -8.93
C LYS A 88 3.00 1.95 -8.08
N LEU A 89 2.76 1.51 -6.85
CA LEU A 89 3.80 1.20 -5.88
C LEU A 89 3.38 0.04 -4.99
N VAL A 90 4.32 -0.88 -4.75
CA VAL A 90 4.17 -1.97 -3.77
C VAL A 90 5.06 -1.65 -2.58
N LEU A 91 4.46 -1.59 -1.38
CA LEU A 91 5.17 -1.44 -0.12
C LEU A 91 5.15 -2.79 0.58
N VAL A 92 6.34 -3.35 0.76
CA VAL A 92 6.55 -4.59 1.51
C VAL A 92 7.17 -4.22 2.86
N GLY A 93 6.52 -4.62 3.94
CA GLY A 93 7.08 -4.52 5.29
C GLY A 93 7.60 -5.88 5.75
N ASP A 94 8.90 -5.95 5.98
CA ASP A 94 9.57 -7.07 6.64
C ASP A 94 10.26 -6.51 7.90
N ALA A 95 10.10 -7.14 9.05
CA ALA A 95 10.73 -6.68 10.29
C ALA A 95 11.98 -7.51 10.58
N PRO A 96 13.10 -6.89 11.02
CA PRO A 96 13.11 -5.90 12.10
C PRO A 96 13.58 -4.48 11.73
N ARG A 97 13.70 -4.15 10.45
CA ARG A 97 13.86 -2.75 10.00
C ARG A 97 12.86 -2.52 8.88
N PRO A 98 12.04 -1.46 8.90
CA PRO A 98 11.22 -1.10 7.75
C PRO A 98 12.15 -0.64 6.63
N VAL A 99 12.70 -1.60 5.89
CA VAL A 99 13.38 -1.37 4.64
C VAL A 99 12.26 -1.14 3.65
N PHE A 100 12.03 0.13 3.32
CA PHE A 100 11.12 0.51 2.24
C PHE A 100 11.72 0.01 0.92
N HIS A 101 11.47 -1.25 0.58
CA HIS A 101 11.87 -1.79 -0.71
C HIS A 101 10.84 -1.38 -1.75
N PHE A 102 11.07 -0.24 -2.39
CA PHE A 102 10.25 0.23 -3.49
C PHE A 102 10.59 -0.56 -4.75
N ARG A 103 9.82 -1.62 -5.04
CA ARG A 103 9.89 -2.28 -6.34
C ARG A 103 8.81 -1.69 -7.25
N PHE A 104 9.25 -0.92 -8.24
CA PHE A 104 8.40 -0.41 -9.31
C PHE A 104 8.06 -1.55 -10.26
N THR A 105 6.86 -2.09 -10.17
CA THR A 105 6.32 -2.95 -11.23
C THR A 105 5.45 -2.09 -12.12
N PHE A 106 5.94 -1.74 -13.30
CA PHE A 106 5.17 -1.05 -14.33
C PHE A 106 4.27 -2.08 -15.03
N PRO A 107 2.92 -2.05 -14.92
CA PRO A 107 2.09 -2.61 -15.97
C PRO A 107 2.06 -1.56 -17.08
N ARG A 108 2.96 -1.69 -18.07
CA ARG A 108 2.88 -0.86 -19.28
C ARG A 108 1.47 -1.08 -19.89
N LYS A 109 0.83 0.04 -20.23
CA LYS A 109 -0.49 0.17 -20.85
C LYS A 109 -0.84 -0.98 -21.81
N ARG A 110 -2.10 -1.40 -21.73
CA ARG A 110 -2.86 -2.01 -22.83
C ARG A 110 -2.62 -1.23 -24.13
N ASP A 111 -1.80 -1.76 -25.03
CA ASP A 111 -1.92 -1.46 -26.44
C ASP A 111 -2.91 -2.46 -27.05
N LYS A 112 -3.91 -1.87 -27.71
CA LYS A 112 -5.02 -2.52 -28.39
C LYS A 112 -4.52 -3.51 -29.44
N LEU A 113 -5.13 -4.70 -29.47
CA LEU A 113 -5.42 -5.34 -30.75
C LEU A 113 -6.86 -5.87 -30.71
N MET A 114 -7.80 -5.01 -31.07
CA MET A 114 -8.98 -5.48 -31.77
C MET A 114 -8.52 -5.85 -33.18
N LEU A 115 -8.50 -7.13 -33.51
CA LEU A 115 -8.69 -7.60 -34.87
C LEU A 115 -9.89 -8.54 -34.87
N ARG A 116 -10.91 -8.12 -35.63
CA ARG A 116 -12.09 -8.90 -36.02
C ARG A 116 -11.65 -10.14 -36.81
N SER A 117 -12.37 -11.26 -36.65
CA SER A 117 -13.22 -11.86 -37.71
C SER A 117 -13.23 -13.40 -37.72
N ARG A 118 -14.47 -13.94 -37.63
CA ARG A 118 -15.11 -15.09 -38.31
C ARG A 118 -14.46 -16.48 -38.42
N ASN A 119 -15.30 -17.46 -38.03
CA ASN A 119 -15.57 -18.78 -38.62
C ASN A 119 -14.45 -19.83 -38.71
N GLY A 120 -14.70 -20.94 -37.99
CA GLY A 120 -14.92 -22.29 -38.54
C GLY A 120 -13.79 -22.95 -39.31
N TYR A 121 -13.27 -24.05 -38.75
CA TYR A 121 -13.17 -25.38 -39.36
C TYR A 121 -13.08 -26.42 -38.23
#